data_AF-A0A258C7U5-F1
#
_entry.id   AF-A0A258C7U5-F1
#
_cell.length_a   1.000
_cell.length_b   1.000
_cell.length_c   1.000
_cell.angle_alpha   90.00
_cell.angle_beta   90.00
_cell.angle_gamma   90.00
#
_symmetry.space_group_name_H-M   'P 1'
#
loop_
_entity.id
_entity.type
_entity.pdbx_description
1 polymer ?
#
loop_
_entity_poly.entity_id
_entity_poly.type
_entity_poly.pdbx_seq_one_letter_code
_entity_poly.pdbx_strand_id
1 'polypeptide(L)'
;SDPLGPADQPRYNNAVAALDTGLSPLQLLDALQAIELAQGRERKADRWGPRTLDLDILLFGERLLDEPRLTVPHYHLHARAFVLYPLAEIAPQNLQLPDGRRLAELLSACPFEGIERLDELLPSIR
;
A
#
# COMPACT_ATOMS: atom_id res chain seq x y z
N SER A 1 2.54 11.82 -0.47
CA SER A 1 1.64 11.94 0.68
C SER A 1 2.41 12.39 1.89
N ASP A 2 1.73 12.98 2.85
CA ASP A 2 2.32 13.30 4.14
C ASP A 2 2.62 11.98 4.89
N PRO A 3 3.67 11.96 5.73
CA PRO A 3 4.00 10.78 6.51
C PRO A 3 2.91 10.46 7.54
N LEU A 4 2.63 9.18 7.74
CA LEU A 4 1.95 8.73 8.95
C LEU A 4 2.99 8.56 10.07
N GLY A 5 2.80 9.26 11.19
CA GLY A 5 3.74 9.21 12.32
C GLY A 5 4.52 10.51 12.48
N PRO A 6 5.83 10.47 12.83
CA PRO A 6 6.64 11.68 13.00
C PRO A 6 6.58 12.58 11.76
N ALA A 7 6.34 13.88 11.98
CA ALA A 7 6.16 14.87 10.93
C ALA A 7 7.49 15.38 10.35
N ASP A 8 8.62 15.07 10.99
CA ASP A 8 9.97 15.50 10.64
C ASP A 8 10.65 14.60 9.59
N GLN A 9 9.87 14.00 8.70
CA GLN A 9 10.38 13.17 7.61
C GLN A 9 9.81 13.58 6.24
N PRO A 10 10.51 13.27 5.14
CA PRO A 10 10.05 13.60 3.79
C PRO A 10 8.68 12.99 3.48
N ARG A 11 7.97 13.60 2.52
CA ARG A 11 6.75 13.02 1.94
C ARG A 11 7.08 11.71 1.23
N TYR A 12 6.11 10.79 1.24
CA TYR A 12 6.22 9.49 0.57
C TYR A 12 5.64 9.53 -0.84
N ASN A 13 6.33 8.86 -1.77
CA ASN A 13 5.74 8.45 -3.04
C ASN A 13 5.04 7.10 -2.82
N ASN A 14 3.73 7.05 -3.09
CA ASN A 14 2.94 5.84 -2.92
C ASN A 14 2.35 5.45 -4.28
N ALA A 15 2.28 4.14 -4.52
CA ALA A 15 1.67 3.57 -5.70
C ALA A 15 1.08 2.20 -5.35
N VAL A 16 0.15 1.72 -6.17
CA VAL A 16 -0.40 0.37 -6.08
C VAL A 16 -0.14 -0.33 -7.40
N ALA A 17 0.25 -1.61 -7.33
CA ALA A 17 0.46 -2.46 -8.48
C ALA A 17 -0.41 -3.72 -8.36
N ALA A 18 -0.98 -4.15 -9.48
CA ALA A 18 -1.61 -5.45 -9.62
C ALA A 18 -0.67 -6.39 -10.37
N LEU A 19 -0.57 -7.64 -9.93
CA LEU A 19 0.27 -8.66 -10.55
C LEU A 19 -0.40 -10.03 -10.48
N ASP A 20 -0.20 -10.82 -11.54
CA ASP A 20 -0.43 -12.26 -11.49
C ASP A 20 0.83 -12.96 -10.99
N THR A 21 0.67 -13.95 -10.10
CA THR A 21 1.80 -14.69 -9.54
C THR A 21 1.44 -16.15 -9.29
N GLY A 22 2.43 -17.03 -9.52
CA GLY A 22 2.37 -18.44 -9.11
C GLY A 22 2.92 -18.70 -7.70
N LEU A 23 3.43 -17.67 -7.01
CA LEU A 23 3.95 -17.79 -5.65
C LEU A 23 2.81 -17.93 -4.64
N SER A 24 3.03 -18.71 -3.59
CA SER A 24 2.14 -18.68 -2.42
C SER A 24 2.25 -17.34 -1.67
N PRO A 25 1.28 -16.97 -0.81
CA PRO A 25 1.29 -15.68 -0.12
C PRO A 25 2.58 -15.41 0.69
N LEU A 26 3.09 -16.42 1.40
CA LEU A 26 4.32 -16.29 2.18
C LEU A 26 5.57 -16.24 1.28
N GLN A 27 5.58 -16.92 0.14
CA GLN A 27 6.66 -16.80 -0.84
C GLN A 27 6.69 -15.43 -1.50
N LEU A 28 5.52 -14.85 -1.80
CA LEU A 28 5.42 -13.48 -2.27
C LEU A 28 5.94 -12.50 -1.20
N LEU A 29 5.54 -12.67 0.06
CA LEU A 29 6.04 -11.85 1.16
C LEU A 29 7.57 -11.92 1.27
N ASP A 30 8.16 -13.12 1.20
CA ASP A 30 9.61 -13.30 1.23
C ASP A 30 10.30 -12.60 0.05
N ALA A 31 9.72 -12.70 -1.17
CA ALA A 31 10.24 -12.04 -2.36
C ALA A 31 10.18 -10.51 -2.26
N LEU A 32 9.08 -9.94 -1.76
CA LEU A 32 8.95 -8.50 -1.54
C LEU A 32 9.97 -8.00 -0.50
N GLN A 33 10.10 -8.71 0.62
CA GLN A 33 11.08 -8.36 1.66
C GLN A 33 12.52 -8.42 1.12
N ALA A 34 12.84 -9.35 0.23
CA ALA A 34 14.14 -9.42 -0.42
C ALA A 34 14.41 -8.20 -1.33
N ILE A 35 13.40 -7.72 -2.06
CA ILE A 35 13.52 -6.49 -2.88
C ILE A 35 13.79 -5.28 -1.99
N GLU A 36 13.06 -5.13 -0.90
CA GLU A 36 13.28 -4.02 0.04
C GLU A 36 14.70 -4.03 0.62
N LEU A 37 15.19 -5.21 1.03
CA LEU A 37 16.56 -5.37 1.52
C LEU A 37 17.60 -5.00 0.45
N ALA A 38 17.38 -5.42 -0.80
CA ALA A 38 18.24 -5.07 -1.92
C ALA A 38 18.21 -3.56 -2.25
N GLN A 39 17.10 -2.87 -1.94
CA GLN A 39 16.95 -1.41 -2.04
C GLN A 39 17.41 -0.66 -0.77
N GLY A 40 18.17 -1.32 0.09
CA GLY A 40 18.82 -0.69 1.25
C GLY A 40 17.92 -0.49 2.46
N ARG A 41 16.84 -1.27 2.62
CA ARG A 41 16.01 -1.23 3.83
C ARG A 41 16.84 -1.61 5.07
N GLU A 42 17.09 -0.62 5.92
CA GLU A 42 17.67 -0.81 7.24
C GLU A 42 16.57 -1.08 8.28
N ARG A 43 16.67 -2.19 9.03
CA ARG A 43 15.75 -2.45 10.15
C ARG A 43 16.13 -1.58 11.35
N LYS A 44 15.57 -0.38 11.41
CA LYS A 44 15.71 0.55 12.54
C LYS A 44 14.75 0.19 13.68
N ALA A 45 15.07 0.62 14.89
CA ALA A 45 14.23 0.40 16.07
C ALA A 45 12.89 1.17 16.01
N ASP A 46 12.83 2.25 15.22
CA ASP A 46 11.60 3.01 14.99
C ASP A 46 10.72 2.31 13.94
N ARG A 47 9.54 1.87 14.38
CA ARG A 47 8.57 1.16 13.54
C ARG A 47 8.05 2.03 12.39
N TRP A 48 7.99 3.36 12.55
CA TRP A 48 7.41 4.32 11.59
C TRP A 48 8.44 5.30 11.01
N GLY A 49 9.72 5.00 11.21
CA GLY A 49 10.80 5.80 10.64
C GLY A 49 10.89 5.70 9.11
N PRO A 50 11.62 6.63 8.48
CA PRO A 50 11.76 6.69 7.02
C PRO A 50 12.39 5.42 6.44
N ARG A 51 11.86 4.98 5.30
CA ARG A 51 12.31 3.79 4.56
C ARG A 51 12.57 4.15 3.11
N THR A 52 13.57 3.51 2.51
CA THR A 52 13.84 3.61 1.06
C THR A 52 12.74 2.99 0.23
N LEU A 53 12.22 1.83 0.66
CA LEU A 53 11.11 1.14 0.02
C LEU A 53 10.32 0.33 1.07
N ASP A 54 9.00 0.34 0.95
CA ASP A 54 8.06 -0.46 1.76
C ASP A 54 7.03 -1.09 0.81
N LEU A 55 6.94 -2.43 0.80
CA LEU A 55 6.09 -3.22 -0.09
C LEU A 55 5.10 -4.04 0.74
N ASP A 56 3.86 -3.57 0.78
CA ASP A 56 2.75 -4.22 1.49
C ASP A 56 1.89 -5.08 0.53
N ILE A 57 1.54 -6.30 0.96
CA ILE A 57 0.51 -7.10 0.29
C ILE A 57 -0.86 -6.60 0.75
N LEU A 58 -1.58 -5.90 -0.12
CA LEU A 58 -2.91 -5.35 0.18
C LEU A 58 -4.00 -6.42 0.13
N LEU A 59 -4.01 -7.21 -0.95
CA LEU A 59 -4.96 -8.25 -1.28
C LEU A 59 -4.21 -9.43 -1.92
N PHE A 60 -4.75 -10.65 -1.80
CA PHE A 60 -4.20 -11.84 -2.43
C PHE A 60 -5.35 -12.69 -3.00
N GLY A 61 -5.75 -12.39 -4.23
CA GLY A 61 -6.98 -12.92 -4.82
C GLY A 61 -8.17 -12.72 -3.88
N GLU A 62 -8.97 -13.76 -3.70
CA GLU A 62 -10.16 -13.76 -2.82
C GLU A 62 -9.87 -14.30 -1.41
N ARG A 63 -8.59 -14.37 -0.99
CA ARG A 63 -8.21 -15.02 0.27
C ARG A 63 -8.32 -14.10 1.48
N LEU A 64 -8.81 -14.67 2.58
CA LEU A 64 -8.63 -14.17 3.94
C LEU A 64 -7.46 -14.93 4.57
N LEU A 65 -6.42 -14.20 4.99
CA LEU A 65 -5.24 -14.75 5.65
C LEU A 65 -5.06 -14.09 7.01
N ASP A 66 -4.88 -14.91 8.04
CA ASP A 66 -4.50 -14.49 9.38
C ASP A 66 -3.34 -15.38 9.84
N GLU A 67 -2.18 -15.15 9.25
CA GLU A 67 -0.95 -15.88 9.53
C GLU A 67 -0.05 -15.03 10.42
N PRO A 68 0.83 -15.62 11.26
CA PRO A 68 1.72 -14.87 12.15
C PRO A 68 2.59 -13.81 11.45
N ARG A 69 2.86 -13.99 10.14
CA ARG A 69 3.67 -13.08 9.32
C ARG A 69 2.87 -12.25 8.33
N LEU A 70 1.60 -12.57 8.08
CA LEU A 70 0.82 -12.02 6.98
C LEU A 70 -0.68 -12.00 7.29
N THR A 71 -1.24 -10.79 7.30
CA THR A 71 -2.69 -10.58 7.39
C THR A 71 -3.19 -9.97 6.08
N VAL A 72 -4.17 -10.62 5.44
CA VAL A 72 -4.78 -10.17 4.19
C VAL A 72 -6.32 -10.29 4.29
N PRO A 73 -7.11 -9.27 3.91
CA PRO A 73 -6.71 -7.93 3.44
C PRO A 73 -5.85 -7.17 4.44
N HIS A 74 -4.97 -6.29 3.94
CA HIS A 74 -4.09 -5.52 4.82
C HIS A 74 -4.92 -4.72 5.84
N TYR A 75 -4.71 -5.00 7.13
CA TYR A 75 -5.53 -4.53 8.24
C TYR A 75 -5.73 -3.00 8.28
N HIS A 76 -4.71 -2.22 7.91
CA HIS A 76 -4.79 -0.74 7.88
C HIS A 76 -5.16 -0.13 6.52
N LEU A 77 -5.51 -0.93 5.51
CA LEU A 77 -5.85 -0.42 4.18
C LEU A 77 -6.97 0.64 4.23
N HIS A 78 -8.00 0.39 5.05
CA HIS A 78 -9.19 1.23 5.15
C HIS A 78 -8.95 2.66 5.65
N ALA A 79 -7.82 2.93 6.30
CA ALA A 79 -7.52 4.22 6.92
C ALA A 79 -6.47 5.03 6.13
N ARG A 80 -6.05 4.54 4.95
CA ARG A 80 -4.91 5.09 4.22
C ARG A 80 -5.35 5.60 2.85
N ALA A 81 -5.54 6.91 2.72
CA ALA A 81 -5.89 7.54 1.43
C ALA A 81 -4.84 7.24 0.35
N PHE A 82 -3.55 7.29 0.69
CA PHE A 82 -2.45 6.95 -0.23
C PHE A 82 -2.39 5.47 -0.66
N VAL A 83 -3.23 4.61 -0.08
CA VAL A 83 -3.44 3.22 -0.53
C VAL A 83 -4.74 3.10 -1.31
N LEU A 84 -5.84 3.62 -0.75
CA LEU A 84 -7.19 3.44 -1.31
C LEU A 84 -7.36 4.11 -2.66
N TYR A 85 -6.88 5.36 -2.81
CA TYR A 85 -7.07 6.09 -4.07
C TYR A 85 -6.26 5.47 -5.22
N PRO A 86 -4.95 5.15 -5.08
CA PRO A 86 -4.23 4.44 -6.13
C PRO A 86 -4.77 3.03 -6.41
N LEU A 87 -5.28 2.32 -5.40
CA LEU A 87 -5.98 1.03 -5.62
C LEU A 87 -7.22 1.22 -6.50
N ALA A 88 -8.02 2.25 -6.24
CA ALA A 88 -9.22 2.56 -7.01
C ALA A 88 -8.95 2.96 -8.47
N GLU A 89 -7.75 3.46 -8.77
CA GLU A 89 -7.34 3.77 -10.15
C GLU A 89 -7.16 2.51 -11.01
N ILE A 90 -6.75 1.38 -10.40
CA ILE A 90 -6.43 0.14 -11.14
C ILE A 90 -7.43 -0.99 -10.90
N ALA A 91 -8.23 -0.92 -9.84
CA ALA A 91 -9.18 -1.97 -9.47
C ALA A 91 -10.52 -1.83 -10.21
N PRO A 92 -11.28 -2.93 -10.39
CA PRO A 92 -12.67 -2.85 -10.82
C PRO A 92 -13.52 -1.99 -9.87
N GLN A 93 -14.42 -1.18 -10.42
CA GLN A 93 -15.28 -0.28 -9.63
C GLN A 93 -16.15 -1.01 -8.60
N ASN A 94 -16.50 -2.26 -8.87
CA ASN A 94 -17.31 -3.12 -8.01
C ASN A 94 -16.46 -4.03 -7.09
N LEU A 95 -15.17 -3.74 -6.90
CA LEU A 95 -14.30 -4.56 -6.05
C LEU A 95 -14.89 -4.68 -4.64
N GLN A 96 -15.15 -5.94 -4.26
CA GLN A 96 -15.41 -6.34 -2.89
C GLN A 96 -14.18 -7.06 -2.36
N LEU A 97 -13.70 -6.64 -1.19
CA LEU A 97 -12.60 -7.28 -0.50
C LEU A 97 -13.05 -8.65 0.04
N PRO A 98 -12.12 -9.61 0.24
CA PRO A 98 -12.41 -10.92 0.83
C PRO A 98 -13.14 -10.87 2.19
N ASP A 99 -13.01 -9.79 2.94
CA ASP A 99 -13.69 -9.59 4.24
C ASP A 99 -15.09 -8.96 4.10
N GLY A 100 -15.60 -8.83 2.87
CA GLY A 100 -16.94 -8.33 2.56
C GLY A 100 -17.04 -6.82 2.39
N ARG A 101 -16.02 -6.04 2.75
CA ARG A 101 -16.02 -4.58 2.58
C ARG A 101 -15.94 -4.20 1.11
N ARG A 102 -16.65 -3.15 0.67
CA ARG A 102 -16.57 -2.67 -0.72
C ARG A 102 -15.58 -1.52 -0.83
N LEU A 103 -14.77 -1.50 -1.89
CA LEU A 103 -13.80 -0.42 -2.11
C LEU A 103 -14.47 0.96 -2.14
N ALA A 104 -15.65 1.06 -2.76
CA ALA A 104 -16.44 2.30 -2.79
C ALA A 104 -16.83 2.82 -1.41
N GLU A 105 -17.18 1.92 -0.47
CA GLU A 105 -17.52 2.29 0.90
C GLU A 105 -16.28 2.77 1.67
N LEU A 106 -15.14 2.10 1.45
CA LEU A 106 -13.87 2.50 2.04
C LEU A 106 -13.42 3.88 1.57
N LEU A 107 -13.55 4.16 0.26
CA LEU A 107 -13.26 5.48 -0.31
C LEU A 107 -14.18 6.56 0.26
N SER A 108 -15.49 6.27 0.36
CA SER A 108 -16.45 7.23 0.92
C SER A 108 -16.15 7.56 2.39
N ALA A 109 -15.53 6.64 3.13
CA ALA A 109 -15.14 6.83 4.52
C ALA A 109 -13.72 7.41 4.70
N CYS A 110 -12.94 7.56 3.62
CA CYS A 110 -11.55 8.00 3.67
C CYS A 110 -11.34 9.25 2.80
N PRO A 111 -11.26 10.44 3.40
CA PRO A 111 -11.12 11.69 2.63
C PRO A 111 -9.79 11.73 1.86
N PHE A 112 -9.81 12.41 0.71
CA PHE A 112 -8.61 12.70 -0.10
C PHE A 112 -7.80 13.83 0.57
N GLU A 113 -7.15 13.52 1.69
CA GLU A 113 -6.37 14.47 2.48
C GLU A 113 -4.92 14.02 2.64
N GLY A 114 -3.99 14.97 2.66
CA GLY A 114 -2.55 14.70 2.81
C GLY A 114 -1.91 13.98 1.62
N ILE A 115 -2.60 13.88 0.47
CA ILE A 115 -2.11 13.26 -0.76
C ILE A 115 -2.25 14.20 -1.95
N GLU A 116 -1.31 14.10 -2.88
CA GLU A 116 -1.23 14.87 -4.13
C GLU A 116 -0.76 13.93 -5.24
N ARG A 117 -1.19 14.18 -6.48
CA ARG A 117 -0.72 13.42 -7.65
C ARG A 117 0.62 13.99 -8.13
N LEU A 118 1.56 13.10 -8.45
CA LEU A 118 2.92 13.50 -8.82
C LEU A 118 2.97 14.29 -10.15
N ASP A 119 2.08 13.99 -11.09
CA ASP A 119 2.01 14.65 -12.40
C ASP A 119 1.55 16.12 -12.30
N GLU A 120 0.90 16.49 -11.20
CA GLU A 120 0.48 17.88 -10.92
C GLU A 120 1.61 18.69 -10.27
N LEU A 121 2.69 18.03 -9.82
CA LEU A 121 3.85 18.64 -9.16
C LEU A 121 5.03 18.89 -10.13
N LEU A 122 5.02 18.27 -11.31
CA LEU A 122 6.04 18.48 -12.33
C LEU A 122 5.44 19.36 -13.44
N PRO A 123 5.94 20.60 -13.66
CA PRO A 123 5.53 21.36 -14.83
C PRO A 123 5.81 20.51 -16.07
N SER A 124 4.80 20.37 -16.93
CA SER A 124 4.86 19.54 -18.13
C SER A 124 6.15 19.83 -18.89
N ILE A 125 7.09 18.88 -18.87
CA ILE A 125 8.21 18.90 -19.80
C ILE A 125 7.59 18.55 -21.16
N ARG A 126 7.25 19.60 -21.92
CA ARG A 126 7.00 19.49 -23.36
C ARG A 126 8.31 19.36 -24.11
#